data_AF-A0A4Q6C6X8-F1
#
_entry.id   AF-A0A4Q6C6X8-F1
#
_cell.length_a   1.000
_cell.length_b   1.000
_cell.length_c   1.000
_cell.angle_alpha   90.00
_cell.angle_beta   90.00
_cell.angle_gamma   90.00
#
_symmetry.space_group_name_H-M   'P 1'
#
loop_
_entity.id
_entity.type
_entity.pdbx_description
1 polymer ?
#
loop_
_entity_poly.entity_id
_entity_poly.type
_entity_poly.pdbx_seq_one_letter_code
_entity_poly.pdbx_strand_id
1 'polypeptide(L)'
;MKDLDPVFRALSGVLRKHVARMSIKTDAPGHLYVELPPAGPKRKPAFFGAVQTKKSYVSYHLMPVYEDPSLLDGTSDALRKRMQGKSCFNFSEEDPVLFAELDRLTSKCAAVVR
;
A
#
# COMPACT_ATOMS: atom_id res chain seq x y z
N MET A 1 -20.19 5.59 13.60
CA MET A 1 -18.84 5.33 13.05
C MET A 1 -18.98 5.33 11.54
N LYS A 2 -18.02 5.90 10.80
CA LYS A 2 -18.05 5.83 9.34
C LYS A 2 -17.76 4.38 8.94
N ASP A 3 -18.57 3.84 8.04
CA ASP A 3 -18.28 2.55 7.44
C ASP A 3 -17.07 2.72 6.50
N LEU A 4 -15.99 2.00 6.80
CA LEU A 4 -14.72 2.05 6.06
C LEU A 4 -14.46 0.75 5.30
N ASP A 5 -15.36 -0.23 5.40
CA ASP A 5 -15.21 -1.54 4.76
C ASP A 5 -15.12 -1.44 3.23
N PRO A 6 -15.90 -0.58 2.54
CA PRO A 6 -15.74 -0.38 1.09
C PRO A 6 -14.33 0.12 0.72
N VAL A 7 -13.83 1.13 1.47
CA VAL A 7 -12.50 1.71 1.27
C VAL A 7 -11.41 0.67 1.50
N PHE A 8 -11.52 -0.10 2.58
CA PHE A 8 -10.58 -1.19 2.89
C PHE A 8 -10.58 -2.24 1.80
N ARG A 9 -11.76 -2.67 1.34
CA ARG A 9 -11.90 -3.69 0.28
C ARG A 9 -11.26 -3.21 -1.02
N ALA A 10 -11.49 -1.96 -1.42
CA ALA A 10 -10.91 -1.39 -2.63
C ALA A 10 -9.38 -1.31 -2.54
N LEU A 11 -8.84 -0.71 -1.48
CA LEU A 11 -7.40 -0.53 -1.27
C LEU A 11 -6.66 -1.86 -1.08
N SER A 12 -7.23 -2.79 -0.30
CA SER A 12 -6.64 -4.12 -0.13
C SER A 12 -6.68 -4.92 -1.43
N GLY A 13 -7.70 -4.71 -2.27
CA GLY A 13 -7.75 -5.22 -3.64
C GLY A 13 -6.62 -4.69 -4.51
N VAL A 14 -6.31 -3.39 -4.44
CA VAL A 14 -5.13 -2.80 -5.12
C VAL A 14 -3.84 -3.48 -4.68
N LEU A 15 -3.59 -3.60 -3.38
CA LEU A 15 -2.36 -4.21 -2.88
C LEU A 15 -2.24 -5.68 -3.33
N ARG A 16 -3.30 -6.49 -3.19
CA ARG A 16 -3.30 -7.92 -3.56
C ARG A 16 -2.94 -8.19 -5.02
N LYS A 17 -3.25 -7.27 -5.96
CA LYS A 17 -2.88 -7.45 -7.37
C LYS A 17 -1.37 -7.58 -7.60
N HIS A 18 -0.55 -7.00 -6.72
CA HIS A 18 0.89 -6.89 -6.91
C HIS A 18 1.71 -7.86 -6.03
N VAL A 19 1.05 -8.77 -5.31
CA VAL A 19 1.70 -9.66 -4.32
C VAL A 19 2.20 -11.00 -4.86
N ALA A 20 2.12 -11.26 -6.17
CA ALA A 20 2.33 -12.61 -6.75
C ALA A 20 3.69 -13.28 -6.43
N ARG A 21 4.71 -12.51 -6.02
CA ARG A 21 6.03 -13.01 -5.60
C ARG A 21 6.41 -12.62 -4.17
N MET A 22 5.40 -12.21 -3.40
CA MET A 22 5.52 -11.72 -2.03
C MET A 22 4.77 -12.65 -1.09
N SER A 23 4.93 -12.46 0.22
CA SER A 23 4.21 -13.23 1.23
C SER A 23 3.15 -12.36 1.90
N ILE A 24 1.89 -12.77 1.78
CA ILE A 24 0.81 -12.19 2.60
C ILE A 24 0.91 -12.81 4.00
N LYS A 25 1.20 -11.99 5.01
CA LYS A 25 1.33 -12.45 6.39
C LYS A 25 0.03 -12.38 7.17
N THR A 26 -0.77 -11.37 6.85
CA THR A 26 -2.09 -11.15 7.45
C THR A 26 -3.04 -10.84 6.33
N ASP A 27 -4.12 -11.62 6.24
CA ASP A 27 -5.26 -11.35 5.36
C ASP A 27 -6.54 -11.48 6.19
N ALA A 28 -6.95 -10.37 6.81
CA ALA A 28 -8.13 -10.29 7.66
C ALA A 28 -8.94 -9.02 7.37
N PRO A 29 -10.24 -8.99 7.71
CA PRO A 29 -11.03 -7.76 7.65
C PRO A 29 -10.33 -6.62 8.40
N GLY A 30 -10.15 -5.49 7.72
CA GLY A 30 -9.48 -4.31 8.29
C GLY A 30 -7.96 -4.41 8.42
N HIS A 31 -7.33 -5.53 8.05
CA HIS A 31 -5.87 -5.67 8.09
C HIS A 31 -5.33 -6.63 7.01
N LEU A 32 -4.68 -6.05 6.00
CA LEU A 32 -3.83 -6.77 5.04
C LEU A 32 -2.37 -6.37 5.28
N TYR A 33 -1.46 -7.34 5.34
CA TYR A 33 -0.03 -7.10 5.54
C TYR A 33 0.81 -7.99 4.61
N VAL A 34 1.74 -7.38 3.88
CA VAL A 34 2.54 -8.04 2.84
C VAL A 34 4.03 -7.82 3.11
N GLU A 35 4.80 -8.91 3.04
CA GLU A 35 6.25 -8.96 3.17
C GLU A 35 6.91 -9.33 1.84
N LEU A 36 8.09 -8.75 1.59
CA LEU A 36 9.03 -9.24 0.60
C LEU A 36 9.70 -10.52 1.10
N PRO A 37 10.02 -11.45 0.20
CA PRO A 37 10.87 -12.58 0.54
C PRO A 37 12.20 -12.13 1.14
N PRO A 38 12.81 -12.92 2.04
CA PRO A 38 14.15 -12.63 2.52
C PRO A 38 15.15 -12.49 1.38
N ALA A 39 15.99 -11.45 1.41
CA ALA A 39 17.09 -11.27 0.46
C ALA A 39 18.22 -12.31 0.59
N GLY A 40 18.07 -13.30 1.48
CA GLY A 40 19.02 -14.40 1.68
C GLY A 40 18.65 -15.28 2.88
N PRO A 41 19.29 -16.46 3.05
CA PRO A 41 18.86 -17.50 4.00
C PRO A 41 18.84 -17.08 5.47
N LYS A 42 19.62 -16.07 5.86
CA LYS A 42 19.72 -15.56 7.24
C LYS A 42 19.03 -14.20 7.44
N ARG A 43 18.45 -13.63 6.38
CA ARG A 43 17.74 -12.34 6.46
C ARG A 43 16.30 -12.58 6.87
N LYS A 44 15.70 -11.61 7.56
CA LYS A 44 14.26 -11.61 7.83
C LYS A 44 13.52 -11.11 6.59
N PRO A 45 12.26 -11.53 6.36
CA PRO A 45 11.39 -10.89 5.38
C PRO A 45 11.31 -9.39 5.63
N ALA A 46 11.31 -8.60 4.57
CA ALA A 46 11.18 -7.14 4.66
C ALA A 46 9.72 -6.73 4.50
N PHE A 47 9.34 -5.59 5.06
CA PHE A 47 7.99 -5.07 4.91
C PHE A 47 7.81 -4.46 3.50
N PHE A 48 6.78 -4.87 2.75
CA PHE A 48 6.45 -4.26 1.47
C PHE A 48 5.34 -3.22 1.63
N GLY A 49 4.23 -3.61 2.24
CA GLY A 49 3.07 -2.75 2.36
C GLY A 49 1.94 -3.36 3.18
N ALA A 50 1.00 -2.53 3.58
CA ALA A 50 -0.15 -2.93 4.37
C ALA A 50 -1.35 -2.04 4.08
N VAL A 51 -2.55 -2.59 4.25
CA VAL A 51 -3.80 -1.84 4.29
C VAL A 51 -4.43 -2.04 5.66
N GLN A 52 -4.71 -0.98 6.41
CA GLN A 52 -5.24 -1.07 7.77
C GLN A 52 -6.37 -0.09 8.00
N THR A 53 -7.51 -0.59 8.48
CA THR A 53 -8.61 0.26 8.95
C THR A 53 -8.22 0.89 10.29
N LYS A 54 -8.33 2.22 10.38
CA LYS A 54 -8.14 3.03 11.59
C LYS A 54 -9.50 3.62 12.01
N LYS A 55 -9.49 4.45 13.06
CA LYS A 55 -10.71 5.04 13.65
C LYS A 55 -11.58 5.81 12.64
N SER A 56 -10.97 6.51 11.67
CA SER A 56 -11.69 7.39 10.74
C SER A 56 -11.19 7.34 9.28
N TYR A 57 -10.21 6.47 8.99
CA TYR A 57 -9.63 6.31 7.67
C TYR A 57 -9.02 4.91 7.53
N VAL A 58 -8.70 4.52 6.31
CA VAL A 58 -7.89 3.35 5.98
C VAL A 58 -6.50 3.85 5.58
N SER A 59 -5.46 3.31 6.21
CA SER A 59 -4.08 3.60 5.86
C SER A 59 -3.55 2.59 4.84
N TYR A 60 -2.87 3.10 3.82
CA TYR A 60 -2.17 2.32 2.81
C TYR A 60 -0.67 2.60 2.94
N HIS A 61 0.07 1.62 3.43
CA HIS A 61 1.51 1.69 3.59
C HIS A 61 2.21 1.09 2.37
N LEU A 62 3.18 1.81 1.81
CA LEU A 62 3.97 1.36 0.67
C LEU A 62 5.45 1.63 0.92
N MET A 63 6.11 0.66 1.57
CA MET A 63 7.48 0.81 2.08
C MET A 63 8.52 1.18 1.02
N PRO A 64 8.47 0.68 -0.23
CA PRO A 64 9.48 1.04 -1.23
C PRO A 64 9.57 2.54 -1.50
N VAL A 65 8.47 3.29 -1.34
CA VAL A 65 8.48 4.76 -1.46
C VAL A 65 9.33 5.44 -0.38
N TYR A 66 9.37 4.86 0.82
CA TYR A 66 10.25 5.37 1.89
C TYR A 66 11.72 5.16 1.55
N GLU A 67 12.05 3.99 0.99
CA GLU A 67 13.41 3.60 0.64
C GLU A 67 13.93 4.35 -0.60
N ASP A 68 13.05 4.56 -1.58
CA ASP A 68 13.32 5.33 -2.78
C ASP A 68 12.19 6.37 -3.05
N PRO A 69 12.35 7.61 -2.55
CA PRO A 69 11.37 8.67 -2.76
C PRO A 69 11.15 9.06 -4.23
N SER A 70 12.09 8.77 -5.14
CA SER A 70 11.94 9.06 -6.58
C SER A 70 10.82 8.23 -7.23
N LEU A 71 10.36 7.17 -6.55
CA LEU A 71 9.19 6.41 -6.98
C LEU A 71 7.93 7.28 -7.06
N LEU A 72 7.85 8.36 -6.29
CA LEU A 72 6.74 9.32 -6.32
C LEU A 72 6.79 10.28 -7.53
N ASP A 73 7.89 10.35 -8.27
CA ASP A 73 8.00 11.28 -9.40
C ASP A 73 6.92 10.98 -10.45
N GLY A 74 6.19 12.04 -10.85
CA GLY A 74 5.04 11.93 -11.74
C GLY A 74 3.70 11.61 -11.05
N THR A 75 3.67 11.36 -9.74
CA THR A 75 2.40 11.28 -8.98
C THR A 75 1.76 12.66 -8.85
N SER A 76 0.43 12.68 -8.94
CA SER A 76 -0.40 13.87 -8.86
C SER A 76 -0.36 14.51 -7.49
N ASP A 77 -0.58 15.82 -7.45
CA ASP A 77 -0.76 16.55 -6.19
C ASP A 77 -1.94 16.01 -5.39
N ALA A 78 -2.97 15.46 -6.06
CA ALA A 78 -4.13 14.88 -5.41
C ALA A 78 -3.77 13.61 -4.63
N LEU A 79 -2.94 12.73 -5.20
CA LEU A 79 -2.45 11.54 -4.48
C LEU A 79 -1.46 11.94 -3.38
N ARG A 80 -0.55 12.88 -3.66
CA ARG A 80 0.41 13.39 -2.66
C ARG A 80 -0.28 14.03 -1.45
N LYS A 81 -1.41 14.72 -1.64
CA LYS A 81 -2.22 15.26 -0.53
C LYS A 81 -2.80 14.17 0.38
N ARG A 82 -2.92 12.92 -0.09
CA ARG A 82 -3.32 11.78 0.75
C ARG A 82 -2.17 11.22 1.58
N MET A 83 -0.92 11.60 1.28
CA MET A 83 0.22 11.12 2.04
C MET A 83 0.25 11.66 3.46
N GLN A 84 0.52 10.78 4.41
CA GLN A 84 0.89 11.11 5.78
C GLN A 84 2.30 10.57 6.05
N GLY A 85 3.24 11.48 6.33
CA GLY A 85 4.65 11.10 6.44
C GLY A 85 5.24 10.77 5.07
N LYS A 86 6.08 9.73 5.01
CA LYS A 86 6.93 9.44 3.84
C LYS A 86 6.42 8.35 2.91
N SER A 87 5.51 7.48 3.36
CA SER A 87 5.11 6.27 2.61
C SER A 87 3.70 5.76 2.92
N CYS A 88 2.92 6.51 3.71
CA CYS A 88 1.56 6.14 4.07
C CYS A 88 0.58 7.04 3.34
N PHE A 89 -0.49 6.49 2.78
CA PHE A 89 -1.58 7.23 2.13
C PHE A 89 -2.89 6.92 2.86
N ASN A 90 -3.63 7.96 3.26
CA ASN A 90 -4.86 7.80 4.02
C ASN A 90 -6.09 8.15 3.20
N PHE A 91 -7.10 7.29 3.27
CA PHE A 91 -8.39 7.49 2.61
C PHE A 91 -9.52 7.25 3.59
N SER A 92 -10.51 8.14 3.63
CA SER A 92 -11.73 7.96 4.40
C SER A 92 -12.96 7.71 3.52
N GLU A 93 -12.78 7.73 2.20
CA GLU A 93 -13.80 7.58 1.16
C GLU A 93 -13.20 6.85 -0.04
N GLU A 94 -14.05 6.21 -0.82
CA GLU A 94 -13.64 5.62 -2.08
C GLU A 94 -13.35 6.72 -3.10
N ASP A 95 -12.18 6.63 -3.72
CA ASP A 95 -11.78 7.54 -4.80
C ASP A 95 -11.18 6.68 -5.92
N PRO A 96 -12.00 6.22 -6.88
CA PRO A 96 -11.54 5.32 -7.94
C PRO A 96 -10.40 5.91 -8.78
N VAL A 97 -10.35 7.23 -8.93
CA VAL A 97 -9.29 7.92 -9.69
C VAL A 97 -7.97 7.81 -8.93
N LEU A 98 -7.96 8.16 -7.64
CA LEU A 98 -6.75 8.04 -6.81
C LEU A 98 -6.36 6.58 -6.57
N PHE A 99 -7.31 5.64 -6.51
CA PHE A 99 -7.01 4.22 -6.38
C PHE A 99 -6.36 3.66 -7.64
N ALA A 100 -6.78 4.10 -8.82
CA ALA A 100 -6.13 3.72 -10.08
C ALA A 100 -4.71 4.29 -10.19
N GLU A 101 -4.48 5.51 -9.68
CA GLU A 101 -3.14 6.08 -9.60
C GLU A 101 -2.26 5.33 -8.59
N LEU A 102 -2.80 5.04 -7.40
CA LEU A 102 -2.12 4.26 -6.38
C LEU A 102 -1.77 2.85 -6.87
N ASP A 103 -2.63 2.21 -7.67
CA ASP A 103 -2.36 0.93 -8.32
C ASP A 103 -1.13 0.99 -9.23
N ARG A 104 -0.98 2.07 -10.01
CA ARG A 104 0.21 2.28 -10.86
C ARG A 104 1.46 2.52 -10.02
N LEU A 105 1.37 3.31 -8.95
CA LEU A 105 2.48 3.52 -8.02
C LEU A 105 2.90 2.20 -7.36
N THR A 106 1.95 1.41 -6.85
CA THR A 106 2.22 0.09 -6.27
C THR A 106 2.84 -0.86 -7.27
N SER A 107 2.42 -0.82 -8.54
CA SER A 107 3.04 -1.59 -9.61
C SER A 107 4.51 -1.20 -9.84
N LYS A 108 4.82 0.10 -9.86
CA LYS A 108 6.20 0.63 -9.95
C LYS A 108 7.04 0.14 -8.76
N CYS A 109 6.51 0.26 -7.54
CA CYS A 109 7.16 -0.25 -6.32
C CYS A 109 7.40 -1.77 -6.37
N ALA A 110 6.42 -2.55 -6.82
CA ALA A 110 6.53 -4.00 -6.94
C ALA A 110 7.49 -4.45 -8.06
N ALA A 111 7.82 -3.56 -9.00
CA ALA A 111 8.78 -3.85 -10.07
C ALA A 111 10.24 -3.66 -9.62
N VAL A 112 10.52 -2.70 -8.72
CA VAL A 112 11.88 -2.37 -8.26
C VAL A 112 12.39 -3.25 -7.13
N VAL A 113 11.49 -3.91 -6.39
CA VAL A 113 11.83 -4.85 -5.30
C VAL A 113 12.00 -6.29 -5.76
N ARG A 114 12.12 -6.51 -7.09
CA ARG A 114 12.27 -7.83 -7.73
C ARG A 114 13.73 -8.27 -7.82
#